data_AF-A0A6G2JVS5-F1
#
_entry.id   AF-A0A6G2JVS5-F1
#
_cell.length_a   1.000
_cell.length_b   1.000
_cell.length_c   1.000
_cell.angle_alpha   90.00
_cell.angle_beta   90.00
_cell.angle_gamma   90.00
#
_symmetry.space_group_name_H-M   'P 1'
#
loop_
_entity.id
_entity.type
_entity.pdbx_description
1 polymer ?
#
loop_
_entity_poly.entity_id
_entity_poly.type
_entity_poly.pdbx_seq_one_letter_code
_entity_poly.pdbx_strand_id
1 'polypeptide(L)'
;MVAGPMWDGDRWAEAVAEFCRASGWPLLAEPCSQLRRELDGVVVTDHHDLLLRTPWADAEPPGAVLRLGGAPTCKPLRLWIERHRPAFAFVDPASTWADASFSVSLHLTIGPEAVTEAARTLLSPESGWGQRWVDADSRAAAAIDGVLDAESLLEAGVARQLGRSLPAGHALYVSNSMPVRDVDSYLR
;
A
#
# COMPACT_ATOMS: atom_id res chain seq x y z
N MET A 1 -3.42 6.48 -1.29
CA MET A 1 -3.68 6.03 0.10
C MET A 1 -2.59 5.07 0.50
N VAL A 2 -2.04 5.17 1.71
CA VAL A 2 -1.00 4.24 2.20
C VAL A 2 -1.50 3.52 3.45
N ALA A 3 -1.44 2.20 3.45
CA ALA A 3 -1.75 1.39 4.64
C ALA A 3 -0.49 0.67 5.11
N GLY A 4 0.09 1.16 6.21
CA GLY A 4 1.21 0.52 6.89
C GLY A 4 0.75 -0.64 7.78
N PRO A 5 1.65 -1.23 8.58
CA PRO A 5 1.32 -2.37 9.44
C PRO A 5 0.27 -2.00 10.49
N MET A 6 -0.75 -2.85 10.69
CA MET A 6 -1.76 -2.68 11.73
C MET A 6 -2.42 -4.02 12.11
N TRP A 7 -2.99 -4.09 13.30
CA TRP A 7 -3.62 -5.32 13.80
C TRP A 7 -5.11 -5.44 13.46
N ASP A 8 -5.79 -4.32 13.21
CA ASP A 8 -7.23 -4.19 13.04
C ASP A 8 -7.61 -3.63 11.66
N GLY A 9 -6.85 -3.96 10.62
CA GLY A 9 -7.07 -3.44 9.25
C GLY A 9 -8.47 -3.74 8.71
N ASP A 10 -9.09 -4.85 9.11
CA ASP A 10 -10.48 -5.16 8.79
C ASP A 10 -11.46 -4.04 9.19
N ARG A 11 -11.24 -3.40 10.33
CA ARG A 11 -12.05 -2.28 10.82
C ARG A 11 -11.96 -1.06 9.88
N TRP A 12 -10.88 -0.94 9.14
CA TRP A 12 -10.62 0.18 8.23
C TRP A 12 -11.04 -0.09 6.79
N ALA A 13 -11.32 -1.35 6.42
CA ALA A 13 -11.50 -1.74 5.03
C ALA A 13 -12.55 -0.91 4.27
N GLU A 14 -13.71 -0.68 4.88
CA GLU A 14 -14.78 0.12 4.25
C GLU A 14 -14.39 1.59 4.11
N ALA A 15 -13.82 2.20 5.16
CA ALA A 15 -13.38 3.60 5.13
C ALA A 15 -12.26 3.84 4.11
N VAL A 16 -11.31 2.90 4.02
CA VAL A 16 -10.24 2.93 3.02
C VAL A 16 -10.81 2.75 1.61
N ALA A 17 -11.76 1.84 1.44
CA ALA A 17 -12.40 1.61 0.15
C ALA A 17 -13.19 2.84 -0.32
N GLU A 18 -13.98 3.44 0.57
CA GLU A 18 -14.68 4.69 0.30
C GLU A 18 -13.73 5.84 -0.06
N PHE A 19 -12.66 6.01 0.71
CA PHE A 19 -11.66 7.03 0.42
C PHE A 19 -11.04 6.83 -0.96
N CYS A 20 -10.59 5.62 -1.30
CA CYS A 20 -9.94 5.35 -2.58
C CYS A 20 -10.92 5.51 -3.76
N ARG A 21 -12.18 5.06 -3.62
CA ARG A 21 -13.21 5.26 -4.65
C ARG A 21 -13.54 6.74 -4.86
N ALA A 22 -13.70 7.50 -3.78
CA ALA A 22 -14.05 8.92 -3.84
C ALA A 22 -12.92 9.79 -4.37
N SER A 23 -11.66 9.42 -4.10
CA SER A 23 -10.47 10.16 -4.54
C SER A 23 -9.90 9.71 -5.88
N GLY A 24 -10.17 8.47 -6.31
CA GLY A 24 -9.48 7.83 -7.43
C GLY A 24 -8.02 7.46 -7.12
N TRP A 25 -7.60 7.53 -5.85
CA TRP A 25 -6.23 7.20 -5.46
C TRP A 25 -6.02 5.69 -5.35
N PRO A 26 -4.83 5.18 -5.71
CA PRO A 26 -4.47 3.80 -5.43
C PRO A 26 -4.28 3.58 -3.92
N LEU A 27 -4.47 2.33 -3.50
CA LEU A 27 -4.11 1.82 -2.18
C LEU A 27 -2.77 1.10 -2.24
N LEU A 28 -1.75 1.72 -1.64
CA LEU A 28 -0.45 1.12 -1.40
C LEU A 28 -0.48 0.51 0.00
N ALA A 29 -0.96 -0.73 0.07
CA ALA A 29 -1.11 -1.47 1.31
C ALA A 29 0.06 -2.43 1.52
N GLU A 30 0.73 -2.38 2.67
CA GLU A 30 1.67 -3.44 3.06
C GLU A 30 0.90 -4.72 3.41
N PRO A 31 1.46 -5.93 3.26
CA PRO A 31 0.75 -7.16 3.59
C PRO A 31 0.32 -7.19 5.07
N CYS A 32 1.17 -6.66 5.93
CA CYS A 32 0.93 -6.53 7.37
C CYS A 32 -0.13 -5.47 7.74
N SER A 33 -0.69 -4.75 6.75
CA SER A 33 -1.84 -3.86 6.98
C SER A 33 -3.17 -4.61 7.04
N GLN A 34 -3.21 -5.87 6.59
CA GLN A 34 -4.43 -6.66 6.36
C GLN A 34 -5.37 -6.10 5.25
N LEU A 35 -4.96 -5.02 4.58
CA LEU A 35 -5.72 -4.34 3.54
C LEU A 35 -5.20 -4.60 2.11
N ARG A 36 -4.09 -5.33 1.95
CA ARG A 36 -3.64 -5.83 0.64
C ARG A 36 -4.47 -7.05 0.25
N ARG A 37 -5.64 -6.79 -0.29
CA ARG A 37 -6.61 -7.76 -0.80
C ARG A 37 -7.53 -7.06 -1.79
N GLU A 38 -8.32 -7.83 -2.52
CA GLU A 38 -9.37 -7.26 -3.36
C GLU A 38 -10.37 -6.47 -2.50
N LEU A 39 -10.54 -5.19 -2.85
CA LEU A 39 -11.55 -4.30 -2.29
C LEU A 39 -12.34 -3.73 -3.48
N ASP A 40 -13.66 -3.87 -3.44
CA ASP A 40 -14.51 -3.50 -4.57
C ASP A 40 -14.31 -2.04 -5.00
N GLY A 41 -14.06 -1.85 -6.30
CA GLY A 41 -13.80 -0.54 -6.90
C GLY A 41 -12.50 0.15 -6.48
N VAL A 42 -11.55 -0.55 -5.85
CA VAL A 42 -10.27 0.02 -5.41
C VAL A 42 -9.10 -0.53 -6.22
N VAL A 43 -8.21 0.37 -6.65
CA VAL A 43 -6.91 0.00 -7.19
C VAL A 43 -5.98 -0.35 -6.02
N VAL A 44 -5.83 -1.64 -5.72
CA VAL A 44 -4.87 -2.13 -4.72
C VAL A 44 -3.60 -2.58 -5.44
N THR A 45 -2.45 -2.06 -5.01
CA THR A 45 -1.16 -2.33 -5.67
C THR A 45 -0.36 -3.39 -4.91
N ASP A 46 0.02 -4.47 -5.57
CA ASP A 46 0.77 -5.56 -4.96
C ASP A 46 2.28 -5.31 -4.99
N HIS A 47 2.77 -4.62 -6.02
CA HIS A 47 4.19 -4.55 -6.36
C HIS A 47 4.80 -3.18 -6.14
N HIS A 48 4.23 -2.37 -5.24
CA HIS A 48 4.68 -1.00 -5.03
C HIS A 48 6.13 -0.91 -4.53
N ASP A 49 6.65 -1.87 -3.75
CA ASP A 49 8.08 -1.89 -3.37
C ASP A 49 8.98 -1.86 -4.61
N LEU A 50 8.74 -2.78 -5.54
CA LEU A 50 9.59 -2.94 -6.73
C LEU A 50 9.35 -1.82 -7.74
N LEU A 51 8.10 -1.44 -7.95
CA LEU A 51 7.74 -0.36 -8.88
C LEU A 51 8.39 0.97 -8.46
N LEU A 52 8.39 1.28 -7.17
CA LEU A 52 8.98 2.52 -6.62
C LEU A 52 10.51 2.58 -6.69
N ARG A 53 11.18 1.49 -7.08
CA ARG A 53 12.63 1.45 -7.35
C ARG A 53 12.98 1.79 -8.80
N THR A 54 11.98 1.95 -9.66
CA THR A 54 12.17 2.20 -11.09
C THR A 54 12.06 3.70 -11.41
N PRO A 55 12.54 4.16 -12.58
CA PRO A 55 12.37 5.55 -13.02
C PRO A 55 10.91 6.01 -13.11
N TRP A 56 9.95 5.08 -13.16
CA TRP A 56 8.53 5.39 -13.15
C TRP A 56 8.13 6.20 -11.90
N ALA A 57 8.73 5.89 -10.74
CA ALA A 57 8.44 6.56 -9.47
C ALA A 57 8.77 8.07 -9.47
N ASP A 58 9.76 8.46 -10.27
CA ASP A 58 10.19 9.86 -10.41
C ASP A 58 9.34 10.62 -11.44
N ALA A 59 8.78 9.89 -12.43
CA ALA A 59 7.88 10.44 -13.43
C ALA A 59 6.45 10.63 -12.88
N GLU A 60 6.09 9.90 -11.84
CA GLU A 60 4.78 9.91 -11.22
C GLU A 60 4.92 10.29 -9.72
N PRO A 61 5.19 11.56 -9.38
CA PRO A 61 5.28 12.01 -7.98
C PRO A 61 3.89 12.13 -7.34
N PRO A 62 3.76 11.89 -6.02
CA PRO A 62 2.50 12.10 -5.32
C PRO A 62 2.28 13.58 -5.02
N GLY A 63 1.05 14.08 -5.20
CA GLY A 63 0.65 15.40 -4.69
C GLY A 63 0.28 15.38 -3.21
N ALA A 64 -0.32 14.28 -2.75
CA ALA A 64 -0.76 14.09 -1.38
C ALA A 64 -0.70 12.62 -0.96
N VAL A 65 -0.56 12.39 0.35
CA VAL A 65 -0.58 11.08 0.99
C VAL A 65 -1.48 11.14 2.22
N LEU A 66 -2.43 10.21 2.30
CA LEU A 66 -3.09 9.84 3.53
C LEU A 66 -2.55 8.48 3.95
N ARG A 67 -1.96 8.39 5.15
CA ARG A 67 -1.48 7.13 5.72
C ARG A 67 -2.34 6.71 6.90
N LEU A 68 -2.62 5.41 6.99
CA LEU A 68 -3.06 4.74 8.22
C LEU A 68 -2.07 3.64 8.63
N GLY A 69 -2.14 3.23 9.89
CA GLY A 69 -1.25 2.21 10.45
C GLY A 69 0.14 2.74 10.79
N GLY A 70 1.04 1.82 11.14
CA GLY A 70 2.41 2.15 11.53
C GLY A 70 3.24 2.77 10.40
N ALA A 71 4.48 3.13 10.72
CA ALA A 71 5.44 3.55 9.72
C ALA A 71 5.64 2.43 8.67
N PRO A 72 5.61 2.74 7.35
CA PRO A 72 5.83 1.73 6.32
C PRO A 72 7.17 1.01 6.51
N THR A 73 7.13 -0.32 6.47
CA THR A 73 8.31 -1.18 6.44
C THR A 73 8.97 -1.20 5.06
N CYS A 74 8.21 -0.87 4.01
CA CYS A 74 8.63 -0.70 2.63
C CYS A 74 9.56 0.51 2.47
N LYS A 75 10.88 0.24 2.35
CA LYS A 75 11.90 1.28 2.24
C LYS A 75 11.72 2.18 0.99
N PRO A 76 11.46 1.66 -0.23
CA PRO A 76 11.22 2.50 -1.40
C PRO A 76 10.03 3.43 -1.23
N LEU A 77 8.93 2.96 -0.63
CA LEU A 77 7.77 3.80 -0.33
C LEU A 77 8.13 4.97 0.58
N ARG A 78 8.84 4.69 1.68
CA ARG A 78 9.31 5.74 2.58
C ARG A 78 10.20 6.76 1.85
N LEU A 79 11.18 6.29 1.08
CA LEU A 79 12.11 7.16 0.35
C LEU A 79 11.40 7.99 -0.74
N TRP A 80 10.40 7.42 -1.41
CA TRP A 80 9.61 8.10 -2.43
C TRP A 80 8.80 9.26 -1.82
N ILE A 81 8.22 9.06 -0.63
CA ILE A 81 7.52 10.12 0.12
C ILE A 81 8.51 11.18 0.60
N GLU A 82 9.63 10.79 1.22
CA GLU A 82 10.66 11.72 1.72
C GLU A 82 11.24 12.61 0.62
N ARG A 83 11.46 12.04 -0.57
CA ARG A 83 12.01 12.73 -1.74
C ARG A 83 11.04 13.77 -2.30
N HIS A 84 9.78 13.40 -2.49
CA HIS A 84 8.81 14.25 -3.17
C HIS A 84 8.05 15.21 -2.25
N ARG A 85 8.06 14.96 -0.93
CA ARG A 85 7.42 15.79 0.09
C ARG A 85 5.97 16.21 -0.25
N PRO A 86 5.07 15.23 -0.50
CA PRO A 86 3.67 15.52 -0.74
C PRO A 86 3.01 16.15 0.50
N ALA A 87 1.83 16.73 0.34
CA ALA A 87 0.98 17.03 1.48
C ALA A 87 0.65 15.73 2.22
N PHE A 88 1.11 15.58 3.46
CA PHE A 88 1.08 14.29 4.15
C PHE A 88 0.21 14.35 5.42
N ALA A 89 -0.95 13.68 5.36
CA ALA A 89 -1.80 13.42 6.52
C ALA A 89 -1.59 12.00 7.07
N PHE A 90 -1.51 11.87 8.40
CA PHE A 90 -1.42 10.61 9.11
C PHE A 90 -2.62 10.42 10.05
N VAL A 91 -3.40 9.37 9.81
CA VAL A 91 -4.52 8.95 10.66
C VAL A 91 -3.99 8.00 11.74
N ASP A 92 -4.10 8.44 12.99
CA ASP A 92 -3.49 7.80 14.15
C ASP A 92 -4.44 7.91 15.37
N PRO A 93 -5.46 7.06 15.44
CA PRO A 93 -6.46 7.11 16.52
C PRO A 93 -5.84 6.91 17.91
N ALA A 94 -4.70 6.23 17.99
CA ALA A 94 -3.99 5.94 19.23
C ALA A 94 -2.95 7.02 19.60
N SER A 95 -2.79 8.07 18.77
CA SER A 95 -1.79 9.13 18.96
C SER A 95 -0.38 8.58 19.22
N THR A 96 0.01 7.57 18.45
CA THR A 96 1.32 6.90 18.50
C THR A 96 2.48 7.74 17.99
N TRP A 97 2.22 8.74 17.13
CA TRP A 97 3.24 9.57 16.48
C TRP A 97 4.28 8.76 15.71
N ALA A 98 3.85 7.71 15.00
CA ALA A 98 4.70 6.84 14.18
C ALA A 98 5.26 7.52 12.90
N ASP A 99 5.94 8.66 13.02
CA ASP A 99 6.58 9.40 11.92
C ASP A 99 8.07 9.65 12.19
N ALA A 100 8.89 8.62 11.99
CA ALA A 100 10.34 8.71 12.16
C ALA A 100 11.01 9.64 11.13
N SER A 101 10.34 9.94 10.02
CA SER A 101 10.86 10.73 8.90
C SER A 101 10.50 12.21 9.00
N PHE A 102 9.75 12.62 10.03
CA PHE A 102 9.26 14.00 10.21
C PHE A 102 8.64 14.57 8.92
N SER A 103 7.93 13.72 8.18
CA SER A 103 7.35 14.05 6.88
C SER A 103 5.85 14.36 6.98
N VAL A 104 5.20 13.98 8.07
CA VAL A 104 3.78 14.24 8.31
C VAL A 104 3.56 15.73 8.51
N SER A 105 2.67 16.30 7.69
CA SER A 105 2.25 17.69 7.76
C SER A 105 0.99 17.88 8.61
N LEU A 106 0.17 16.83 8.71
CA LEU A 106 -1.10 16.84 9.45
C LEU A 106 -1.29 15.52 10.19
N HIS A 107 -1.36 15.58 11.51
CA HIS A 107 -1.65 14.42 12.37
C HIS A 107 -3.12 14.43 12.78
N LEU A 108 -3.81 13.31 12.56
CA LEU A 108 -5.26 13.20 12.74
C LEU A 108 -5.59 12.07 13.70
N THR A 109 -6.03 12.41 14.92
CA THR A 109 -6.56 11.45 15.89
C THR A 109 -8.03 11.18 15.60
N ILE A 110 -8.31 10.47 14.50
CA ILE A 110 -9.66 10.18 14.01
C ILE A 110 -9.88 8.69 13.77
N GLY A 111 -11.14 8.25 13.84
CA GLY A 111 -11.56 6.89 13.52
C GLY A 111 -11.98 6.71 12.05
N PRO A 112 -12.32 5.48 11.64
CA PRO A 112 -12.75 5.17 10.27
C PRO A 112 -13.99 5.98 9.86
N GLU A 113 -14.89 6.27 10.78
CA GLU A 113 -16.14 7.01 10.53
C GLU A 113 -15.86 8.42 9.98
N ALA A 114 -14.82 9.09 10.49
CA ALA A 114 -14.42 10.41 10.03
C ALA A 114 -13.73 10.36 8.65
N VAL A 115 -13.01 9.28 8.34
CA VAL A 115 -12.39 9.07 7.02
C VAL A 115 -13.48 8.83 5.97
N THR A 116 -14.48 8.00 6.29
CA THR A 116 -15.70 7.80 5.49
C THR A 116 -16.42 9.12 5.22
N GLU A 117 -16.67 9.91 6.26
CA GLU A 117 -17.38 11.20 6.10
C GLU A 117 -16.57 12.18 5.23
N ALA A 118 -15.26 12.29 5.44
CA ALA A 118 -14.39 13.11 4.62
C ALA A 118 -14.39 12.64 3.16
N ALA A 119 -14.39 11.33 2.91
CA ALA A 119 -14.46 10.78 1.56
C ALA A 119 -15.75 11.20 0.83
N ARG A 120 -16.88 11.20 1.54
CA ARG A 120 -18.20 11.52 0.97
C ARG A 120 -18.40 13.03 0.73
N THR A 121 -17.76 13.87 1.54
CA THR A 121 -18.05 15.32 1.56
C THR A 121 -16.98 16.19 0.94
N LEU A 122 -15.72 15.75 0.95
CA LEU A 122 -14.57 16.59 0.58
C LEU A 122 -13.88 16.14 -0.70
N LEU A 123 -14.06 14.87 -1.11
CA LEU A 123 -13.29 14.29 -2.20
C LEU A 123 -14.08 14.24 -3.50
N SER A 124 -13.33 14.33 -4.59
CA SER A 124 -13.82 14.08 -5.94
C SER A 124 -12.77 13.26 -6.68
N PRO A 125 -13.18 12.38 -7.59
CA PRO A 125 -12.27 11.42 -8.20
C PRO A 125 -11.28 12.14 -9.11
N GLU A 126 -9.99 11.89 -8.89
CA GLU A 126 -8.95 12.29 -9.81
C GLU A 126 -8.92 11.36 -11.01
N SER A 127 -9.11 11.91 -12.21
CA SER A 127 -9.11 11.11 -13.44
C SER A 127 -7.71 10.61 -13.78
N GLY A 128 -7.55 9.29 -13.90
CA GLY A 128 -6.43 8.65 -14.57
C GLY A 128 -5.20 8.34 -13.71
N TRP A 129 -5.05 8.91 -12.51
CA TRP A 129 -3.92 8.55 -11.63
C TRP A 129 -3.98 7.09 -11.18
N GLY A 130 -5.12 6.65 -10.66
CA GLY A 130 -5.34 5.24 -10.30
C GLY A 130 -5.07 4.28 -11.47
N GLN A 131 -5.49 4.63 -12.69
CA GLN A 131 -5.23 3.80 -13.87
C GLN A 131 -3.74 3.70 -14.20
N ARG A 132 -2.96 4.79 -14.06
CA ARG A 132 -1.50 4.73 -14.26
C ARG A 132 -0.82 3.76 -13.28
N TRP A 133 -1.34 3.66 -12.06
CA TRP A 133 -0.90 2.66 -11.09
C TRP A 133 -1.28 1.23 -11.48
N VAL A 134 -2.51 1.00 -11.97
CA VAL A 134 -2.93 -0.32 -12.48
C VAL A 134 -2.01 -0.78 -13.61
N ASP A 135 -1.74 0.10 -14.58
CA ASP A 135 -0.92 -0.23 -15.74
C ASP A 135 0.53 -0.52 -15.33
N ALA A 136 1.06 0.24 -14.38
CA ALA A 136 2.42 0.08 -13.87
C ALA A 136 2.58 -1.20 -13.04
N ASP A 137 1.61 -1.50 -12.15
CA ASP A 137 1.61 -2.73 -11.35
C ASP A 137 1.48 -3.98 -12.24
N SER A 138 0.63 -3.94 -13.26
CA SER A 138 0.49 -5.01 -14.25
C SER A 138 1.80 -5.30 -15.01
N ARG A 139 2.55 -4.24 -15.37
CA ARG A 139 3.86 -4.37 -16.01
C ARG A 139 4.91 -4.93 -15.05
N ALA A 140 4.88 -4.52 -13.79
CA ALA A 140 5.76 -5.07 -12.76
C ALA A 140 5.47 -6.56 -12.56
N ALA A 141 4.21 -6.95 -12.41
CA ALA A 141 3.79 -8.34 -12.28
C ALA A 141 4.30 -9.21 -13.45
N ALA A 142 4.13 -8.76 -14.69
CA ALA A 142 4.60 -9.48 -15.87
C ALA A 142 6.13 -9.64 -15.92
N ALA A 143 6.88 -8.60 -15.53
CA ALA A 143 8.35 -8.66 -15.48
C ALA A 143 8.83 -9.61 -14.37
N ILE A 144 8.19 -9.56 -13.19
CA ILE A 144 8.49 -10.44 -12.06
C ILE A 144 8.21 -11.90 -12.44
N ASP A 145 7.04 -12.17 -13.03
CA ASP A 145 6.69 -13.52 -13.46
C ASP A 145 7.69 -14.07 -14.48
N GLY A 146 8.10 -13.25 -15.46
CA GLY A 146 9.09 -13.66 -16.47
C GLY A 146 10.43 -14.08 -15.87
N VAL A 147 10.88 -13.45 -14.79
CA VAL A 147 12.12 -13.84 -14.07
C VAL A 147 11.89 -15.08 -13.21
N LEU A 148 10.84 -15.07 -12.38
CA LEU A 148 10.58 -16.14 -11.42
C LEU A 148 10.16 -17.47 -12.08
N ASP A 149 9.63 -17.43 -13.31
CA ASP A 149 9.29 -18.64 -14.07
C ASP A 149 10.49 -19.21 -14.85
N ALA A 150 11.52 -18.39 -15.10
CA ALA A 150 12.73 -18.80 -15.80
C ALA A 150 13.77 -19.47 -14.87
N GLU A 151 13.71 -19.19 -13.57
CA GLU A 151 14.67 -19.69 -12.58
C GLU A 151 14.01 -20.64 -11.58
N SER A 152 14.58 -21.84 -11.42
CA SER A 152 14.18 -22.77 -10.37
C SER A 152 14.95 -22.44 -9.08
N LEU A 153 14.23 -22.17 -7.97
CA LEU A 153 14.75 -21.96 -6.60
C LEU A 153 15.15 -20.52 -6.23
N LEU A 154 14.24 -19.56 -6.45
CA LEU A 154 14.36 -18.21 -5.89
C LEU A 154 13.52 -18.05 -4.61
N GLU A 155 14.09 -17.40 -3.58
CA GLU A 155 13.39 -17.07 -2.33
C GLU A 155 12.09 -16.28 -2.60
N ALA A 156 12.15 -15.32 -3.52
CA ALA A 156 11.00 -14.56 -4.03
C ALA A 156 9.87 -15.45 -4.58
N GLY A 157 10.22 -16.60 -5.17
CA GLY A 157 9.25 -17.58 -5.68
C GLY A 157 8.39 -18.20 -4.59
N VAL A 158 8.93 -18.33 -3.35
CA VAL A 158 8.18 -18.86 -2.20
C VAL A 158 7.06 -17.90 -1.80
N ALA A 159 7.36 -16.60 -1.67
CA ALA A 159 6.36 -15.59 -1.33
C ALA A 159 5.24 -15.49 -2.40
N ARG A 160 5.61 -15.50 -3.68
CA ARG A 160 4.64 -15.53 -4.79
C ARG A 160 3.77 -16.79 -4.77
N GLN A 161 4.37 -17.95 -4.56
CA GLN A 161 3.61 -19.21 -4.53
C GLN A 161 2.67 -19.27 -3.31
N LEU A 162 3.10 -18.71 -2.18
CA LEU A 162 2.29 -18.61 -0.98
C LEU A 162 1.04 -17.76 -1.22
N GLY A 163 1.17 -16.58 -1.83
CA GLY A 163 0.00 -15.74 -2.18
C GLY A 163 -1.02 -16.46 -3.06
N ARG A 164 -0.54 -17.17 -4.08
CA ARG A 164 -1.38 -17.98 -4.98
C ARG A 164 -2.04 -19.21 -4.33
N SER A 165 -1.48 -19.71 -3.22
CA SER A 165 -1.89 -21.01 -2.64
C SER A 165 -2.53 -20.90 -1.27
N LEU A 166 -2.42 -19.75 -0.60
CA LEU A 166 -2.93 -19.55 0.76
C LEU A 166 -4.47 -19.53 0.73
N PRO A 167 -5.17 -20.48 1.39
CA PRO A 167 -6.62 -20.50 1.37
C PRO A 167 -7.21 -19.32 2.15
N ALA A 168 -8.40 -18.87 1.72
CA ALA A 168 -9.17 -17.88 2.46
C ALA A 168 -9.39 -18.30 3.93
N GLY A 169 -9.42 -17.32 4.84
CA GLY A 169 -9.62 -17.53 6.27
C GLY A 169 -8.41 -18.07 7.03
N HIS A 170 -7.26 -18.26 6.39
CA HIS A 170 -6.02 -18.65 7.05
C HIS A 170 -5.19 -17.44 7.45
N ALA A 171 -4.51 -17.57 8.59
CA ALA A 171 -3.53 -16.57 9.03
C ALA A 171 -2.15 -16.91 8.48
N LEU A 172 -1.46 -15.90 7.93
CA LEU A 172 -0.06 -15.98 7.59
C LEU A 172 0.76 -15.20 8.63
N TYR A 173 1.62 -15.90 9.36
CA TYR A 173 2.63 -15.28 10.20
C TYR A 173 3.93 -15.11 9.40
N VAL A 174 4.44 -13.87 9.34
CA VAL A 174 5.66 -13.53 8.61
C VAL A 174 6.71 -13.04 9.60
N SER A 175 7.88 -13.69 9.59
CA SER A 175 8.99 -13.29 10.45
C SER A 175 9.68 -12.02 9.94
N ASN A 176 10.40 -11.34 10.82
CA ASN A 176 11.26 -10.22 10.47
C ASN A 176 12.41 -10.65 9.52
N SER A 177 13.12 -9.66 8.97
CA SER A 177 14.22 -9.81 7.99
C SER A 177 13.72 -9.96 6.54
N MET A 178 14.20 -10.96 5.80
CA MET A 178 13.82 -11.18 4.40
C MET A 178 12.36 -11.60 4.20
N PRO A 179 11.76 -12.50 5.01
CA PRO A 179 10.40 -12.96 4.76
C PRO A 179 9.36 -11.85 4.64
N VAL A 180 9.38 -10.84 5.52
CA VAL A 180 8.45 -9.70 5.43
C VAL A 180 8.69 -8.84 4.19
N ARG A 181 9.94 -8.72 3.72
CA ARG A 181 10.28 -7.97 2.51
C ARG A 181 9.88 -8.72 1.26
N ASP A 182 10.06 -10.04 1.25
CA ASP A 182 9.68 -10.87 0.11
C ASP A 182 8.15 -10.95 -0.01
N VAL A 183 7.44 -11.06 1.12
CA VAL A 183 5.98 -10.95 1.12
C VAL A 183 5.56 -9.56 0.64
N ASP A 184 6.19 -8.47 1.08
CA ASP A 184 5.88 -7.13 0.58
C ASP A 184 6.13 -6.96 -0.93
N SER A 185 7.16 -7.61 -1.46
CA SER A 185 7.58 -7.44 -2.86
C SER A 185 6.90 -8.39 -3.84
N TYR A 186 6.52 -9.59 -3.39
CA TYR A 186 6.14 -10.70 -4.28
C TYR A 186 4.84 -11.42 -3.88
N LEU A 187 4.22 -11.11 -2.72
CA LEU A 187 2.91 -11.65 -2.37
C LEU A 187 1.81 -10.94 -3.18
N ARG A 188 1.01 -11.72 -3.90
CA ARG A 188 -0.23 -11.33 -4.57
C ARG A 188 -1.23 -12.47 -4.53
#